data_AF-A0A2V8ZDN2-F1
#
_entry.id   AF-A0A2V8ZDN2-F1
#
_cell.length_a   1.000
_cell.length_b   1.000
_cell.length_c   1.000
_cell.angle_alpha   90.00
_cell.angle_beta   90.00
_cell.angle_gamma   90.00
#
_symmetry.space_group_name_H-M   'P 1'
#
loop_
_entity.id
_entity.type
_entity.pdbx_description
1 polymer ?
#
loop_
_entity_poly.entity_id
_entity_poly.type
_entity_poly.pdbx_seq_one_letter_code
_entity_poly.pdbx_strand_id
1 'polypeptide(L)'
;MVSEMERHFREKGWTHTNFEVFFNHKKRYKGFPWDGDEVRFPKDLKYFIEYGRLLKKALPTGAPVQFVFRADVSWDMEQQFKLLEGVVKLWCAGGGILSFYRHAPTMLRNRGDVVWYYGGPPSVMDSSSAITESPLRAWLWGVNGYVHWLTVSPGEDRWFHFDGGQTALVYSGERFGLTEPIPSIRLKMQRNRLQDLAVLDSLKGHKSLDSLRAEAARRYNDSSLDDWWNPRPALADLPSDQWLGSAIDDATSRTRQALQHPGASGWYKVHRYVLSLQAEAK
;
A
#
# COMPACT_ATOMS: atom_id res chain seq x y z
N MET A 1 -11.11 -16.10 -22.71
CA MET A 1 -10.31 -16.11 -21.48
C MET A 1 -11.01 -15.44 -20.30
N VAL A 2 -11.10 -14.10 -20.20
CA VAL A 2 -11.72 -13.44 -19.01
C VAL A 2 -13.20 -13.83 -18.80
N SER A 3 -14.00 -13.90 -19.87
CA SER A 3 -15.38 -14.39 -19.82
C SER A 3 -15.51 -15.83 -19.33
N GLU A 4 -14.54 -16.68 -19.64
CA GLU A 4 -14.51 -18.08 -19.22
C GLU A 4 -14.08 -18.19 -17.75
N MET A 5 -13.16 -17.34 -17.31
CA MET A 5 -12.78 -17.20 -15.90
C MET A 5 -13.97 -16.74 -15.05
N GLU A 6 -14.74 -15.74 -15.53
CA GLU A 6 -15.97 -15.30 -14.85
C GLU A 6 -16.93 -16.48 -14.64
N ARG A 7 -17.23 -17.24 -15.70
CA ARG A 7 -18.13 -18.39 -15.62
C ARG A 7 -17.61 -19.42 -14.60
N HIS A 8 -16.32 -19.75 -14.66
CA HIS A 8 -15.72 -20.71 -13.74
C HIS A 8 -15.79 -20.22 -12.28
N PHE A 9 -15.45 -18.95 -12.02
CA PHE A 9 -15.47 -18.39 -10.67
C PHE A 9 -16.89 -18.28 -10.12
N ARG A 10 -17.87 -17.98 -10.98
CA ARG A 10 -19.28 -18.00 -10.63
C ARG A 10 -19.76 -19.41 -10.26
N GLU A 11 -19.40 -20.43 -11.04
CA GLU A 11 -19.69 -21.84 -10.71
C GLU A 11 -19.07 -22.28 -9.39
N LYS A 12 -17.92 -21.70 -9.01
CA LYS A 12 -17.27 -21.92 -7.71
C LYS A 12 -17.86 -21.08 -6.57
N GLY A 13 -18.81 -20.18 -6.84
CA GLY A 13 -19.40 -19.28 -5.85
C GLY A 13 -18.46 -18.16 -5.37
N TRP A 14 -17.41 -17.84 -6.13
CA TRP A 14 -16.42 -16.82 -5.77
C TRP A 14 -16.91 -15.40 -6.13
N THR A 15 -18.06 -14.99 -5.56
CA THR A 15 -18.73 -13.72 -5.86
C THR A 15 -18.42 -12.59 -4.88
N HIS A 16 -17.66 -12.89 -3.82
CA HIS A 16 -17.26 -11.94 -2.78
C HIS A 16 -15.75 -11.60 -2.79
N THR A 17 -15.04 -12.08 -3.82
CA THR A 17 -13.60 -11.86 -4.00
C THR A 17 -13.39 -10.88 -5.15
N ASN A 18 -12.56 -9.87 -4.92
CA ASN A 18 -12.06 -9.00 -5.98
C ASN A 18 -10.93 -9.70 -6.74
N PHE A 19 -11.16 -10.02 -8.01
CA PHE A 19 -10.14 -10.53 -8.93
C PHE A 19 -9.47 -9.38 -9.66
N GLU A 20 -8.20 -9.16 -9.35
CA GLU A 20 -7.42 -8.07 -9.92
C GLU A 20 -7.02 -8.37 -11.37
N VAL A 21 -7.39 -7.48 -12.28
CA VAL A 21 -6.86 -7.42 -13.65
C VAL A 21 -5.90 -6.26 -13.68
N PHE A 22 -4.64 -6.49 -14.05
CA PHE A 22 -3.62 -5.45 -14.07
C PHE A 22 -2.51 -5.77 -15.05
N PHE A 23 -1.69 -4.78 -15.34
CA PHE A 23 -0.45 -4.95 -16.07
C PHE A 23 0.71 -5.01 -15.08
N ASN A 24 1.61 -5.97 -15.29
CA ASN A 24 2.86 -6.09 -14.52
C ASN A 24 4.08 -5.72 -15.38
N HIS A 25 3.88 -4.87 -16.39
CA HIS A 25 4.85 -4.61 -17.45
C HIS A 25 5.62 -3.31 -17.18
N LYS A 26 6.78 -3.45 -16.52
CA LYS A 26 7.62 -2.33 -16.08
C LYS A 26 8.59 -1.75 -17.12
N LYS A 27 8.82 -2.42 -18.25
CA LYS A 27 9.92 -2.09 -19.19
C LYS A 27 9.44 -2.02 -20.63
N ARG A 28 9.45 -0.86 -21.28
CA ARG A 28 9.12 -0.74 -22.72
C ARG A 28 9.95 -1.70 -23.58
N TYR A 29 9.27 -2.54 -24.36
CA TYR A 29 9.89 -3.47 -25.31
C TYR A 29 9.48 -3.10 -26.74
N LYS A 30 10.20 -3.60 -27.76
CA LYS A 30 9.99 -3.26 -29.18
C LYS A 30 8.52 -3.37 -29.65
N GLY A 31 7.75 -4.34 -29.13
CA GLY A 31 6.33 -4.51 -29.45
C GLY A 31 5.35 -3.87 -28.45
N PHE A 32 5.85 -3.37 -27.32
CA PHE A 32 5.07 -2.73 -26.26
C PHE A 32 5.79 -1.44 -25.83
N PRO A 33 5.68 -0.37 -26.64
CA PRO A 33 6.43 0.88 -26.45
C PRO A 33 5.82 1.80 -25.39
N TRP A 34 4.99 1.26 -24.49
CA TRP A 34 4.25 1.98 -23.45
C TRP A 34 4.45 1.30 -22.09
N ASP A 35 4.24 2.05 -21.00
CA ASP A 35 4.36 1.51 -19.63
C ASP A 35 3.03 0.88 -19.20
N GLY A 36 3.05 -0.39 -18.82
CA GLY A 36 1.90 -1.06 -18.23
C GLY A 36 1.86 -0.98 -16.71
N ASP A 37 3.02 -0.94 -16.07
CA ASP A 37 3.17 -0.83 -14.62
C ASP A 37 3.88 0.48 -14.26
N GLU A 38 3.51 1.12 -13.14
CA GLU A 38 4.01 2.42 -12.68
C GLU A 38 4.12 3.44 -13.84
N VAL A 39 3.00 3.73 -14.52
CA VAL A 39 3.00 4.53 -15.76
C VAL A 39 3.63 5.90 -15.52
N ARG A 40 4.76 6.17 -16.16
CA ARG A 40 5.47 7.45 -16.05
C ARG A 40 4.99 8.48 -17.06
N PHE A 41 4.52 8.06 -18.23
CA PHE A 41 4.23 8.99 -19.33
C PHE A 41 2.71 9.13 -19.54
N PRO A 42 2.14 10.35 -19.41
CA PRO A 42 0.70 10.59 -19.54
C PRO A 42 0.03 9.98 -20.77
N LYS A 43 0.74 10.00 -21.91
CA LYS A 43 0.24 9.47 -23.19
C LYS A 43 -0.10 7.98 -23.16
N ASP A 44 0.44 7.22 -22.20
CA ASP A 44 0.23 5.79 -22.09
C ASP A 44 -1.04 5.45 -21.28
N LEU A 45 -1.62 6.40 -20.55
CA LEU A 45 -2.88 6.21 -19.81
C LEU A 45 -4.05 5.84 -20.74
N LYS A 46 -3.99 6.20 -22.02
CA LYS A 46 -4.96 5.76 -23.03
C LYS A 46 -5.06 4.22 -23.16
N TYR A 47 -3.97 3.50 -22.89
CA TYR A 47 -3.98 2.04 -22.93
C TYR A 47 -4.79 1.47 -21.76
N PHE A 48 -4.72 2.08 -20.57
CA PHE A 48 -5.59 1.70 -19.45
C PHE A 48 -7.06 1.93 -19.79
N ILE A 49 -7.41 3.05 -20.41
CA ILE A 49 -8.79 3.32 -20.84
C ILE A 49 -9.27 2.24 -21.82
N GLU A 50 -8.46 1.91 -22.82
CA GLU A 50 -8.82 0.89 -23.81
C GLU A 50 -8.95 -0.51 -23.18
N TYR A 51 -8.05 -0.90 -22.28
CA TYR A 51 -8.14 -2.19 -21.61
C TYR A 51 -9.29 -2.25 -20.60
N GLY A 52 -9.64 -1.15 -19.96
CA GLY A 52 -10.85 -1.06 -19.15
C GLY A 52 -12.11 -1.29 -20.00
N ARG A 53 -12.14 -0.70 -21.20
CA ARG A 53 -13.22 -0.94 -22.18
C ARG A 53 -13.27 -2.40 -22.61
N LEU A 54 -12.13 -3.03 -22.89
CA LEU A 54 -12.04 -4.43 -23.27
C LEU A 54 -12.46 -5.37 -22.13
N LEU A 55 -12.05 -5.08 -20.89
CA LEU A 55 -12.45 -5.82 -19.70
C LEU A 55 -13.98 -5.76 -19.54
N LYS A 56 -14.56 -4.57 -19.62
CA LYS A 56 -16.02 -4.39 -19.56
C LYS A 56 -16.74 -5.14 -20.69
N LYS A 57 -16.17 -5.15 -21.90
CA LYS A 57 -16.72 -5.91 -23.04
C LYS A 57 -16.64 -7.43 -22.83
N ALA A 58 -15.61 -7.92 -22.15
CA ALA A 58 -15.39 -9.34 -21.91
C ALA A 58 -16.31 -9.91 -20.82
N LEU A 59 -16.82 -9.06 -19.91
CA LEU A 59 -17.67 -9.50 -18.81
C LEU A 59 -19.16 -9.37 -19.18
N PRO A 60 -20.00 -10.35 -18.81
CA PRO A 60 -21.45 -10.22 -18.91
C PRO A 60 -21.95 -9.00 -18.12
N THR A 61 -23.01 -8.35 -18.62
CA THR A 61 -23.67 -7.29 -17.86
C THR A 61 -24.25 -7.88 -16.58
N GLY A 62 -23.93 -7.29 -15.43
CA GLY A 62 -24.38 -7.79 -14.13
C GLY A 62 -23.68 -9.07 -13.66
N ALA A 63 -22.49 -9.39 -14.19
CA ALA A 63 -21.68 -10.50 -13.70
C ALA A 63 -21.50 -10.41 -12.16
N PRO A 64 -21.82 -11.47 -11.40
CA PRO A 64 -21.72 -11.45 -9.94
C PRO A 64 -20.27 -11.58 -9.43
N VAL A 65 -19.34 -12.04 -10.29
CA VAL A 65 -17.91 -12.10 -9.97
C VAL A 65 -17.29 -10.72 -10.14
N GLN A 66 -16.56 -10.27 -9.11
CA GLN A 66 -16.00 -8.92 -9.07
C GLN A 66 -14.61 -8.93 -9.72
N PHE A 67 -14.49 -8.45 -10.95
CA PHE A 67 -13.20 -8.14 -11.56
C PHE A 67 -12.91 -6.66 -11.38
N VAL A 68 -11.77 -6.34 -10.78
CA VAL A 68 -11.32 -4.96 -10.54
C VAL A 68 -10.11 -4.67 -11.40
N PHE A 69 -10.17 -3.60 -12.19
CA PHE A 69 -8.95 -3.12 -12.84
C PHE A 69 -8.10 -2.42 -11.78
N ARG A 70 -6.93 -3.00 -11.54
CA ARG A 70 -5.94 -2.54 -10.60
C ARG A 70 -4.79 -1.83 -11.33
N ALA A 71 -4.28 -0.75 -10.76
CA ALA A 71 -3.11 -0.03 -11.26
C ALA A 71 -2.08 0.20 -10.16
N ASP A 72 -0.81 -0.03 -10.49
CA ASP A 72 0.34 0.45 -9.73
C ASP A 72 0.67 1.87 -10.20
N VAL A 73 0.74 2.80 -9.26
CA VAL A 73 0.99 4.21 -9.53
C VAL A 73 2.12 4.72 -8.65
N SER A 74 3.13 5.34 -9.26
CA SER A 74 4.31 5.89 -8.58
C SER A 74 4.87 7.14 -9.25
N TRP A 75 4.06 7.78 -10.10
CA TRP A 75 4.41 9.00 -10.82
C TRP A 75 3.27 10.01 -10.67
N ASP A 76 2.78 10.62 -11.75
CA ASP A 76 1.70 11.62 -11.70
C ASP A 76 0.35 11.03 -11.28
N MET A 77 0.23 10.70 -9.99
CA MET A 77 -0.95 10.10 -9.38
C MET A 77 -2.16 11.00 -9.48
N GLU A 78 -1.99 12.32 -9.35
CA GLU A 78 -3.09 13.28 -9.43
C GLU A 78 -3.76 13.21 -10.80
N GLN A 79 -2.97 13.22 -11.87
CA GLN A 79 -3.49 13.04 -13.22
C GLN A 79 -4.04 11.61 -13.44
N GLN A 80 -3.36 10.58 -12.94
CA GLN A 80 -3.82 9.19 -13.06
C GLN A 80 -5.19 8.98 -12.40
N PHE A 81 -5.37 9.45 -11.16
CA PHE A 81 -6.64 9.39 -10.42
C PHE A 81 -7.76 10.14 -11.13
N LYS A 82 -7.43 11.24 -11.82
CA LYS A 82 -8.41 12.01 -12.59
C LYS A 82 -8.78 11.32 -13.92
N LEU A 83 -7.81 10.91 -14.71
CA LEU A 83 -8.04 10.41 -16.07
C LEU A 83 -8.55 8.97 -16.13
N LEU A 84 -8.22 8.15 -15.13
CA LEU A 84 -8.66 6.76 -15.06
C LEU A 84 -9.82 6.55 -14.09
N GLU A 85 -10.51 7.63 -13.69
CA GLU A 85 -11.74 7.55 -12.90
C GLU A 85 -12.78 6.66 -13.59
N GLY A 86 -13.35 5.71 -12.85
CA GLY A 86 -14.31 4.75 -13.38
C GLY A 86 -13.70 3.62 -14.21
N VAL A 87 -12.40 3.70 -14.54
CA VAL A 87 -11.65 2.62 -15.19
C VAL A 87 -10.91 1.78 -14.15
N VAL A 88 -10.07 2.42 -13.33
CA VAL A 88 -9.33 1.77 -12.24
C VAL A 88 -10.16 1.83 -10.97
N LYS A 89 -10.25 0.70 -10.26
CA LYS A 89 -10.98 0.57 -9.00
C LYS A 89 -10.12 0.12 -7.83
N LEU A 90 -8.90 -0.35 -8.08
CA LEU A 90 -7.91 -0.63 -7.06
C LEU A 90 -6.60 0.08 -7.40
N TRP A 91 -6.17 0.99 -6.52
CA TRP A 91 -4.97 1.78 -6.66
C TRP A 91 -3.91 1.26 -5.70
N CYS A 92 -2.79 0.77 -6.22
CA CYS A 92 -1.59 0.48 -5.44
C CYS A 92 -0.61 1.63 -5.63
N ALA A 93 -0.52 2.51 -4.63
CA ALA A 93 0.18 3.78 -4.75
C ALA A 93 1.53 3.77 -4.03
N GLY A 94 2.61 4.19 -4.69
CA GLY A 94 3.92 4.33 -4.06
C GLY A 94 3.85 5.31 -2.89
N GLY A 95 4.23 4.87 -1.69
CA GLY A 95 4.06 5.67 -0.47
C GLY A 95 4.78 7.03 -0.52
N GLY A 96 5.91 7.11 -1.21
CA GLY A 96 6.62 8.38 -1.39
C GLY A 96 5.75 9.43 -2.08
N ILE A 97 5.24 9.12 -3.26
CA ILE A 97 4.48 10.07 -4.07
C ILE A 97 3.07 10.29 -3.52
N LEU A 98 2.41 9.26 -2.99
CA LEU A 98 1.08 9.41 -2.38
C LEU A 98 1.08 10.43 -1.23
N SER A 99 2.20 10.54 -0.52
CA SER A 99 2.35 11.48 0.60
C SER A 99 2.24 12.96 0.20
N PHE A 100 2.25 13.30 -1.09
CA PHE A 100 2.00 14.65 -1.59
C PHE A 100 0.51 15.00 -1.63
N TYR A 101 -0.35 13.98 -1.69
CA TYR A 101 -1.76 14.10 -2.03
C TYR A 101 -2.65 13.75 -0.85
N ARG A 102 -2.60 14.55 0.21
CA ARG A 102 -3.39 14.36 1.45
C ARG A 102 -4.89 14.13 1.20
N HIS A 103 -5.45 14.78 0.20
CA HIS A 103 -6.88 14.69 -0.12
C HIS A 103 -7.23 13.39 -0.88
N ALA A 104 -6.26 12.73 -1.50
CA ALA A 104 -6.51 11.63 -2.43
C ALA A 104 -7.18 10.41 -1.76
N PRO A 105 -6.78 9.92 -0.57
CA PRO A 105 -7.47 8.80 0.05
C PRO A 105 -8.97 9.04 0.27
N THR A 106 -9.34 10.22 0.77
CA THR A 106 -10.74 10.59 0.97
C THR A 106 -11.48 10.69 -0.37
N MET A 107 -10.88 11.36 -1.36
CA MET A 107 -11.46 11.48 -2.71
C MET A 107 -11.72 10.10 -3.34
N LEU A 108 -10.72 9.21 -3.34
CA LEU A 108 -10.80 7.88 -3.95
C LEU A 108 -11.85 7.01 -3.24
N ARG A 109 -11.89 7.05 -1.90
CA ARG A 109 -12.90 6.31 -1.13
C ARG A 109 -14.32 6.82 -1.38
N ASN A 110 -14.51 8.12 -1.53
CA ASN A 110 -15.82 8.70 -1.86
C ASN A 110 -16.31 8.28 -3.26
N ARG A 111 -15.38 7.95 -4.17
CA ARG A 111 -15.69 7.36 -5.50
C ARG A 111 -16.00 5.86 -5.45
N GLY A 112 -15.84 5.23 -4.28
CA GLY A 112 -15.94 3.79 -4.10
C GLY A 112 -14.72 3.02 -4.58
N ASP A 113 -13.59 3.70 -4.80
CA ASP A 113 -12.33 3.04 -5.17
C ASP A 113 -11.62 2.51 -3.92
N VAL A 114 -10.79 1.47 -4.12
CA VAL A 114 -9.88 0.93 -3.12
C VAL A 114 -8.50 1.54 -3.35
N VAL A 115 -7.88 2.07 -2.30
CA VAL A 115 -6.50 2.55 -2.34
C VAL A 115 -5.65 1.81 -1.31
N TRP A 116 -4.59 1.17 -1.76
CA TRP A 116 -3.49 0.71 -0.95
C TRP A 116 -2.28 1.57 -1.25
N TYR A 117 -1.38 1.70 -0.27
CA TYR A 117 -0.06 2.22 -0.58
C TYR A 117 0.99 1.12 -0.43
N TYR A 118 2.10 1.23 -1.17
CA TYR A 118 3.16 0.24 -1.12
C TYR A 118 4.53 0.84 -0.81
N GLY A 119 5.39 -0.04 -0.30
CA GLY A 119 6.80 0.19 0.02
C GLY A 119 7.52 -1.13 0.21
N GLY A 120 8.79 -1.10 0.61
CA GLY A 120 9.52 -2.28 1.06
C GLY A 120 9.48 -2.41 2.59
N PRO A 121 9.61 -3.61 3.16
CA PRO A 121 9.86 -3.76 4.58
C PRO A 121 11.21 -3.12 4.96
N PRO A 122 11.34 -2.59 6.19
CA PRO A 122 12.62 -2.13 6.74
C PRO A 122 13.63 -3.27 6.84
N SER A 123 14.90 -2.90 6.93
CA SER A 123 16.00 -3.83 7.15
C SER A 123 15.82 -4.56 8.49
N VAL A 124 16.35 -5.78 8.61
CA VAL A 124 16.41 -6.46 9.91
C VAL A 124 17.33 -5.77 10.90
N MET A 125 18.21 -4.89 10.43
CA MET A 125 19.08 -4.08 11.27
C MET A 125 18.34 -2.86 11.83
N ASP A 126 17.19 -2.50 11.27
CA ASP A 126 16.37 -1.42 11.78
C ASP A 126 15.67 -1.83 13.09
N SER A 127 15.22 -0.83 13.83
CA SER A 127 14.41 -1.07 15.03
C SER A 127 13.18 -1.92 14.69
N SER A 128 12.84 -2.86 15.57
CA SER A 128 11.67 -3.73 15.39
C SER A 128 10.37 -2.94 15.26
N SER A 129 10.27 -1.71 15.79
CA SER A 129 9.11 -0.84 15.57
C SER A 129 9.01 -0.32 14.14
N ALA A 130 10.09 -0.24 13.36
CA ALA A 130 10.05 0.25 11.98
C ALA A 130 9.07 -0.54 11.10
N ILE A 131 8.94 -1.85 11.32
CA ILE A 131 8.02 -2.70 10.54
C ILE A 131 6.54 -2.34 10.78
N THR A 132 6.26 -1.68 11.91
CA THR A 132 4.91 -1.29 12.33
C THR A 132 4.49 0.07 11.78
N GLU A 133 5.44 0.80 11.21
CA GLU A 133 5.20 2.09 10.56
C GLU A 133 4.23 1.92 9.38
N SER A 134 4.39 0.85 8.60
CA SER A 134 3.56 0.65 7.42
C SER A 134 2.05 0.52 7.71
N PRO A 135 1.61 -0.41 8.59
CA PRO A 135 0.20 -0.48 8.96
C PRO A 135 -0.30 0.80 9.63
N LEU A 136 0.54 1.47 10.44
CA LEU A 136 0.17 2.73 11.08
C LEU A 136 -0.14 3.81 10.04
N ARG A 137 0.78 4.04 9.11
CA ARG A 137 0.64 5.03 8.04
C ARG A 137 -0.62 4.79 7.22
N ALA A 138 -0.92 3.54 6.86
CA ALA A 138 -2.16 3.21 6.14
C ALA A 138 -3.39 3.70 6.90
N TRP A 139 -3.44 3.38 8.20
CA TRP A 139 -4.58 3.75 9.05
C TRP A 139 -4.67 5.27 9.29
N LEU A 140 -3.53 5.95 9.48
CA LEU A 140 -3.45 7.41 9.62
C LEU A 140 -3.88 8.13 8.35
N TRP A 141 -3.44 7.66 7.18
CA TRP A 141 -3.82 8.23 5.87
C TRP A 141 -5.26 7.93 5.47
N GLY A 142 -5.90 6.96 6.12
CA GLY A 142 -7.26 6.56 5.80
C GLY A 142 -7.38 5.84 4.46
N VAL A 143 -6.30 5.22 3.99
CA VAL A 143 -6.32 4.30 2.85
C VAL A 143 -6.87 2.93 3.28
N ASN A 144 -7.28 2.10 2.33
CA ASN A 144 -7.89 0.80 2.59
C ASN A 144 -6.88 -0.26 3.05
N GLY A 145 -5.58 -0.05 2.81
CA GLY A 145 -4.55 -1.02 3.15
C GLY A 145 -3.15 -0.59 2.76
N TYR A 146 -2.21 -1.51 2.96
CA TYR A 146 -0.84 -1.37 2.49
C TYR A 146 -0.34 -2.71 1.95
N VAL A 147 0.69 -2.68 1.12
CA VAL A 147 1.34 -3.88 0.60
C VAL A 147 2.85 -3.70 0.53
N HIS A 148 3.59 -4.77 0.78
CA HIS A 148 5.02 -4.80 0.50
C HIS A 148 5.23 -5.32 -0.91
N TRP A 149 6.02 -4.61 -1.72
CA TRP A 149 6.20 -4.98 -3.13
C TRP A 149 6.87 -6.36 -3.31
N LEU A 150 7.65 -6.82 -2.32
CA LEU A 150 8.26 -8.15 -2.29
C LEU A 150 8.53 -8.62 -0.87
N THR A 151 8.15 -9.87 -0.56
CA THR A 151 8.27 -10.45 0.80
C THR A 151 8.83 -11.86 0.85
N VAL A 152 9.25 -12.41 -0.30
CA VAL A 152 9.69 -13.81 -0.44
C VAL A 152 11.06 -13.96 -1.10
N SER A 153 11.81 -12.85 -1.24
CA SER A 153 13.15 -12.85 -1.84
C SER A 153 14.19 -12.42 -0.78
N PRO A 154 14.69 -13.35 0.05
CA PRO A 154 15.62 -13.06 1.15
C PRO A 154 17.10 -12.98 0.73
N GLY A 155 17.40 -12.95 -0.57
CA GLY A 155 18.77 -13.05 -1.07
C GLY A 155 19.30 -14.49 -1.12
N GLU A 156 20.53 -14.64 -1.64
CA GLU A 156 21.18 -15.94 -1.86
C GLU A 156 21.55 -16.64 -0.54
N ASP A 157 22.20 -15.93 0.37
CA ASP A 157 22.57 -16.44 1.69
C ASP A 157 21.79 -15.75 2.82
N ARG A 158 20.51 -16.12 2.86
CA ARG A 158 19.53 -15.65 3.84
C ARG A 158 19.80 -16.03 5.31
N TRP A 159 20.81 -16.86 5.59
CA TRP A 159 21.04 -17.41 6.93
C TRP A 159 22.36 -16.91 7.55
N PHE A 160 23.40 -16.72 6.75
CA PHE A 160 24.73 -16.38 7.27
C PHE A 160 25.30 -15.07 6.72
N HIS A 161 24.97 -14.71 5.48
CA HIS A 161 25.38 -13.44 4.86
C HIS A 161 24.17 -12.61 4.47
N PHE A 162 23.31 -12.36 5.47
CA PHE A 162 22.04 -11.70 5.24
C PHE A 162 22.21 -10.19 5.06
N ASP A 163 21.76 -9.68 3.91
CA ASP A 163 21.95 -8.30 3.44
C ASP A 163 20.85 -7.32 3.87
N GLY A 164 20.16 -7.63 4.97
CA GLY A 164 19.14 -6.76 5.56
C GLY A 164 17.70 -7.16 5.24
N GLY A 165 17.44 -7.97 4.21
CA GLY A 165 16.12 -8.59 4.05
C GLY A 165 14.97 -7.64 3.78
N GLN A 166 15.23 -6.55 3.06
CA GLN A 166 14.23 -5.54 2.67
C GLN A 166 13.25 -6.04 1.58
N THR A 167 13.36 -7.31 1.18
CA THR A 167 12.48 -7.99 0.23
C THR A 167 11.99 -9.34 0.74
N ALA A 168 12.13 -9.59 2.05
CA ALA A 168 11.72 -10.82 2.70
C ALA A 168 11.07 -10.59 4.04
N LEU A 169 9.90 -11.20 4.24
CA LEU A 169 9.23 -11.37 5.53
C LEU A 169 8.90 -12.83 5.83
N VAL A 170 9.13 -13.71 4.85
CA VAL A 170 8.91 -15.16 4.90
C VAL A 170 10.17 -15.84 4.36
N TYR A 171 10.59 -16.91 5.00
CA TYR A 171 11.78 -17.69 4.65
C TYR A 171 11.40 -19.14 4.34
N SER A 172 12.22 -19.84 3.55
CA SER A 172 12.05 -21.29 3.35
C SER A 172 12.34 -22.04 4.65
N GLY A 173 11.53 -23.04 4.96
CA GLY A 173 11.75 -23.96 6.09
C GLY A 173 12.73 -25.10 5.82
N GLU A 174 13.13 -25.30 4.56
CA GLU A 174 13.86 -26.48 4.07
C GLU A 174 15.14 -26.77 4.87
N ARG A 175 15.89 -25.72 5.25
CA ARG A 175 17.13 -25.86 6.05
C ARG A 175 16.90 -26.54 7.40
N PHE A 176 15.69 -26.42 7.95
CA PHE A 176 15.30 -26.98 9.25
C PHE A 176 14.46 -28.25 9.11
N GLY A 177 14.39 -28.84 7.91
CA GLY A 177 13.57 -30.03 7.64
C GLY A 177 12.06 -29.75 7.60
N LEU A 178 11.66 -28.49 7.44
CA LEU A 178 10.26 -28.10 7.30
C LEU A 178 9.89 -27.94 5.83
N THR A 179 8.68 -28.37 5.46
CA THR A 179 8.15 -28.16 4.10
C THR A 179 7.43 -26.82 3.98
N GLU A 180 7.06 -26.25 5.12
CA GLU A 180 6.29 -25.03 5.25
C GLU A 180 7.20 -23.78 5.33
N PRO A 181 6.70 -22.62 4.89
CA PRO A 181 7.41 -21.35 5.06
C PRO A 181 7.50 -20.94 6.54
N ILE A 182 8.63 -20.33 6.91
CA ILE A 182 8.86 -19.77 8.25
C ILE A 182 8.57 -18.26 8.24
N PRO A 183 7.59 -17.78 9.02
CA PRO A 183 7.31 -16.35 9.14
C PRO A 183 8.37 -15.65 10.00
N SER A 184 8.85 -14.50 9.52
CA SER A 184 9.74 -13.62 10.29
C SER A 184 9.06 -13.06 11.53
N ILE A 185 9.86 -12.65 12.53
CA ILE A 185 9.34 -11.89 13.66
C ILE A 185 8.70 -10.56 13.20
N ARG A 186 9.27 -9.92 12.16
CA ARG A 186 8.74 -8.71 11.51
C ARG A 186 7.29 -8.91 11.02
N LEU A 187 6.99 -10.04 10.38
CA LEU A 187 5.64 -10.38 9.92
C LEU A 187 4.68 -10.61 11.10
N LYS A 188 5.11 -11.38 12.11
CA LYS A 188 4.31 -11.62 13.33
C LYS A 188 4.00 -10.31 14.05
N MET A 189 4.96 -9.40 14.11
CA MET A 189 4.76 -8.07 14.65
C MET A 189 3.68 -7.34 13.86
N GLN A 190 3.80 -7.17 12.54
CA GLN A 190 2.77 -6.51 11.72
C GLN A 190 1.36 -7.08 11.94
N ARG A 191 1.23 -8.41 11.98
CA ARG A 191 -0.06 -9.06 12.25
C ARG A 191 -0.68 -8.61 13.57
N ASN A 192 0.11 -8.54 14.65
CA ASN A 192 -0.38 -8.07 15.96
C ASN A 192 -0.81 -6.60 15.91
N ARG A 193 -0.13 -5.78 15.11
CA ARG A 193 -0.45 -4.34 14.97
C ARG A 193 -1.74 -4.09 14.22
N LEU A 194 -2.04 -4.90 13.22
CA LEU A 194 -3.34 -4.84 12.55
C LEU A 194 -4.49 -5.10 13.53
N GLN A 195 -4.30 -5.95 14.54
CA GLN A 195 -5.30 -6.18 15.58
C GLN A 195 -5.49 -4.96 16.48
N ASP A 196 -4.40 -4.32 16.92
CA ASP A 196 -4.44 -3.08 17.69
C ASP A 196 -5.16 -1.95 16.91
N LEU A 197 -4.87 -1.80 15.62
CA LEU A 197 -5.51 -0.81 14.75
C LEU A 197 -6.99 -1.11 14.51
N ALA A 198 -7.37 -2.38 14.37
CA ALA A 198 -8.77 -2.79 14.26
C ALA A 198 -9.57 -2.44 15.52
N VAL A 199 -8.96 -2.58 16.70
CA VAL A 199 -9.55 -2.12 17.95
C VAL A 199 -9.72 -0.60 17.94
N LEU A 200 -8.68 0.16 17.59
CA LEU A 200 -8.81 1.63 17.48
C LEU A 200 -9.93 2.04 16.52
N ASP A 201 -10.03 1.42 15.34
CA ASP A 201 -11.10 1.73 14.39
C ASP A 201 -12.49 1.38 14.94
N SER A 202 -12.63 0.29 15.70
CA SER A 202 -13.89 -0.10 16.33
C SER A 202 -14.41 0.93 17.35
N LEU A 203 -13.51 1.74 17.92
CA LEU A 203 -13.82 2.75 18.93
C LEU A 203 -14.25 4.09 18.33
N LYS A 204 -14.36 4.22 17.00
CA LYS A 204 -14.77 5.47 16.33
C LYS A 204 -16.18 5.96 16.66
N GLY A 205 -17.03 5.11 17.26
CA GLY A 205 -18.32 5.50 17.82
C GLY A 205 -18.24 6.17 19.21
N HIS A 206 -17.12 6.01 19.91
CA HIS A 206 -16.90 6.53 21.28
C HIS A 206 -15.96 7.73 21.29
N LYS A 207 -14.94 7.73 20.43
CA LYS A 207 -13.99 8.84 20.25
C LYS A 207 -13.86 9.15 18.76
N SER A 208 -13.64 10.42 18.40
CA SER A 208 -13.46 10.78 17.00
C SER A 208 -12.23 10.09 16.42
N LEU A 209 -12.32 9.66 15.16
CA LEU A 209 -11.22 8.96 14.50
C LEU A 209 -9.95 9.83 14.44
N ASP A 210 -10.09 11.14 14.26
CA ASP A 210 -8.96 12.07 14.24
C ASP A 210 -8.27 12.17 15.60
N SER A 211 -9.02 12.14 16.71
CA SER A 211 -8.45 12.10 18.06
C SER A 211 -7.68 10.80 18.30
N LEU A 212 -8.26 9.66 17.91
CA LEU A 212 -7.60 8.36 18.02
C LEU A 212 -6.30 8.30 17.19
N ARG A 213 -6.33 8.84 15.97
CA ARG A 213 -5.17 8.93 15.08
C ARG A 213 -4.09 9.85 15.63
N ALA A 214 -4.45 11.04 16.11
CA ALA A 214 -3.51 11.99 16.66
C ALA A 214 -2.80 11.43 17.90
N GLU A 215 -3.54 10.76 18.79
CA GLU A 215 -2.95 10.09 19.95
C GLU A 215 -2.02 8.95 19.55
N ALA A 216 -2.42 8.11 18.59
CA ALA A 216 -1.58 7.02 18.11
C ALA A 216 -0.27 7.51 17.48
N ALA A 217 -0.33 8.55 16.64
CA ALA A 217 0.86 9.18 16.04
C ALA A 217 1.80 9.74 17.13
N ARG A 218 1.25 10.48 18.10
CA ARG A 218 2.04 11.01 19.22
C ARG A 218 2.67 9.91 20.06
N ARG A 219 1.92 8.85 20.37
CA ARG A 219 2.47 7.71 21.14
C ARG A 219 3.55 6.96 20.37
N TYR A 220 3.43 6.89 19.04
CA TYR A 220 4.37 6.15 18.21
C TYR A 220 5.76 6.79 18.17
N ASN A 221 5.84 8.09 17.91
CA ASN A 221 7.10 8.81 17.74
C ASN A 221 6.99 10.33 18.02
N ASP A 222 6.05 10.74 18.87
CA ASP A 222 5.78 12.14 19.25
C ASP A 222 5.42 13.05 18.06
N SER A 223 4.95 12.45 16.96
CA SER A 223 4.54 13.17 15.75
C SER A 223 3.11 13.69 15.82
N SER A 224 2.85 14.76 15.07
CA SER A 224 1.50 15.19 14.71
C SER A 224 1.01 14.44 13.47
N LEU A 225 -0.29 14.52 13.16
CA LEU A 225 -0.82 13.97 11.91
C LEU A 225 -0.20 14.61 10.66
N ASP A 226 0.26 15.85 10.76
CA ASP A 226 0.82 16.57 9.63
C ASP A 226 2.21 16.09 9.23
N ASP A 227 2.96 15.50 10.16
CA ASP A 227 4.31 14.99 9.91
C ASP A 227 4.32 13.72 9.04
N TRP A 228 3.17 13.06 8.91
CA TRP A 228 2.95 11.89 8.06
C TRP A 228 2.67 12.25 6.60
N TRP A 229 2.64 13.53 6.25
CA TRP A 229 2.41 14.02 4.90
C TRP A 229 3.56 14.92 4.46
N ASN A 230 3.93 14.83 3.19
CA ASN A 230 4.83 15.79 2.58
C ASN A 230 4.00 16.95 1.99
N PRO A 231 4.52 18.19 2.00
CA PRO A 231 3.90 19.25 1.22
C PRO A 231 3.91 18.88 -0.26
N ARG A 232 2.86 19.24 -1.01
CA ARG A 232 2.82 19.00 -2.45
C ARG A 232 3.97 19.78 -3.11
N PRO A 233 4.95 19.10 -3.74
CA PRO A 233 6.12 19.76 -4.31
C PRO A 233 5.80 20.43 -5.64
N ALA A 234 6.58 21.45 -6.03
CA ALA A 234 6.43 22.12 -7.33
C ALA A 234 6.64 21.16 -8.52
N LEU A 235 7.42 20.07 -8.35
CA LEU A 235 7.57 19.06 -9.40
C LEU A 235 6.25 18.40 -9.76
N ALA A 236 5.27 18.35 -8.85
CA ALA A 236 3.96 17.76 -9.12
C ALA A 236 3.15 18.57 -10.17
N ASP A 237 3.56 19.80 -10.48
CA ASP A 237 2.98 20.61 -11.56
C ASP A 237 3.65 20.38 -12.91
N LEU A 238 4.74 19.61 -12.94
CA LEU A 238 5.47 19.26 -14.16
C LEU A 238 5.00 17.90 -14.68
N PRO A 239 5.06 17.68 -16.00
CA PRO A 239 4.91 16.34 -16.58
C PRO A 239 5.87 15.34 -15.93
N SER A 240 5.39 14.14 -15.60
CA SER A 240 6.17 13.11 -14.89
C SER A 240 7.36 12.54 -15.66
N ASP A 241 7.46 12.78 -16.97
CA ASP A 241 8.66 12.50 -17.75
C ASP A 241 9.82 13.45 -17.40
N GLN A 242 9.53 14.63 -16.85
CA GLN A 242 10.53 15.60 -16.38
C GLN A 242 10.94 15.41 -14.92
N TRP A 243 10.32 14.49 -14.18
CA TRP A 243 10.67 14.26 -12.78
C TRP A 243 12.03 13.59 -12.65
N LEU A 244 12.91 14.20 -11.86
CA LEU A 244 14.21 13.65 -11.50
C LEU A 244 14.10 12.88 -10.18
N GLY A 245 14.83 11.77 -10.07
CA GLY A 245 14.86 10.96 -8.84
C GLY A 245 15.29 11.79 -7.62
N SER A 246 16.29 12.65 -7.78
CA SER A 246 16.73 13.56 -6.72
C SER A 246 15.64 14.54 -6.28
N ALA A 247 14.85 15.08 -7.20
CA ALA A 247 13.75 15.98 -6.85
C ALA A 247 12.64 15.25 -6.07
N ILE A 248 12.37 13.98 -6.41
CA ILE A 248 11.45 13.12 -5.65
C ILE A 248 12.03 12.82 -4.26
N ASP A 249 13.32 12.54 -4.17
CA ASP A 249 14.00 12.31 -2.90
C ASP A 249 13.90 13.54 -1.98
N ASP A 250 14.20 14.73 -2.50
CA ASP A 250 14.09 15.98 -1.76
C ASP A 250 12.65 16.22 -1.30
N ALA A 251 11.67 16.02 -2.20
CA ALA A 251 10.25 16.20 -1.90
C ALA A 251 9.70 15.23 -0.84
N THR A 252 10.32 14.05 -0.69
CA THR A 252 9.90 13.02 0.28
C THR A 252 10.73 13.02 1.57
N SER A 253 11.75 13.88 1.64
CA SER A 253 12.73 13.90 2.74
C SER A 253 12.10 14.21 4.10
N ARG A 254 11.14 15.13 4.17
CA ARG A 254 10.50 15.56 5.43
C ARG A 254 9.87 14.38 6.16
N THR A 255 8.92 13.68 5.54
CA THR A 255 8.28 12.52 6.19
C THR A 255 9.29 11.39 6.43
N ARG A 256 10.28 11.19 5.55
CA ARG A 256 11.35 10.19 5.80
C ARG A 256 12.13 10.52 7.08
N GLN A 257 12.51 11.77 7.28
CA GLN A 257 13.27 12.22 8.45
C GLN A 257 12.43 12.18 9.73
N ALA A 258 11.17 12.64 9.67
CA ALA A 258 10.26 12.63 10.83
C ALA A 258 9.95 11.21 11.33
N LEU A 259 10.04 10.22 10.44
CA LEU A 259 9.78 8.80 10.74
C LEU A 259 11.08 7.99 10.87
N GLN A 260 12.25 8.64 10.77
CA GLN A 260 13.55 8.00 10.88
C GLN A 260 13.78 7.65 12.36
N HIS A 261 13.56 6.39 12.72
CA HIS A 261 13.73 5.81 14.05
C HIS A 261 12.58 6.09 15.06
N PRO A 262 11.46 5.35 14.98
CA PRO A 262 10.38 5.43 15.97
C PRO A 262 10.76 4.97 17.39
N GLY A 263 12.03 4.58 17.61
CA GLY A 263 12.52 3.94 18.84
C GLY A 263 11.98 2.51 19.00
N ALA A 264 12.70 1.69 19.78
CA ALA A 264 12.30 0.31 20.03
C ALA A 264 10.92 0.18 20.70
N SER A 265 10.50 1.21 21.45
CA SER A 265 9.24 1.24 22.19
C SER A 265 8.09 1.92 21.45
N GLY A 266 8.29 2.42 20.23
CA GLY A 266 7.30 3.24 19.52
C GLY A 266 5.93 2.57 19.47
N TRP A 267 5.87 1.32 19.00
CA TRP A 267 4.58 0.63 19.02
C TRP A 267 4.10 0.21 20.41
N TYR A 268 5.00 -0.16 21.32
CA TYR A 268 4.60 -0.57 22.66
C TYR A 268 3.74 0.51 23.35
N LYS A 269 4.10 1.79 23.16
CA LYS A 269 3.32 2.94 23.64
C LYS A 269 1.91 3.00 23.02
N VAL A 270 1.80 2.76 21.71
CA VAL A 270 0.50 2.68 21.01
C VAL A 270 -0.34 1.52 21.55
N HIS A 271 0.25 0.33 21.69
CA HIS A 271 -0.44 -0.84 22.22
C HIS A 271 -0.96 -0.61 23.65
N ARG A 272 -0.16 0.02 24.53
CA ARG A 272 -0.62 0.39 25.89
C ARG A 272 -1.82 1.34 25.86
N TYR A 273 -1.83 2.28 24.92
CA TYR A 273 -2.96 3.17 24.70
C TYR A 273 -4.22 2.40 24.25
N VAL A 274 -4.10 1.45 23.31
CA VAL A 274 -5.22 0.59 22.90
C VAL A 274 -5.80 -0.18 24.09
N LEU A 275 -4.94 -0.79 24.92
CA LEU A 275 -5.39 -1.51 26.11
C LEU A 275 -6.10 -0.61 27.12
N SER A 276 -5.64 0.64 27.32
CA SER A 276 -6.35 1.57 28.22
C SER A 276 -7.74 1.93 27.70
N LEU A 277 -7.88 2.17 26.39
CA LEU A 277 -9.19 2.47 25.81
C LEU A 277 -10.16 1.28 25.90
N GLN A 278 -9.67 0.06 25.70
CA GLN A 278 -10.49 -1.13 25.86
C GLN A 278 -10.95 -1.34 27.30
N ALA A 279 -10.14 -0.92 28.28
CA ALA A 279 -10.54 -0.96 29.68
C ALA A 279 -11.59 0.12 30.02
N GLU A 280 -11.49 1.30 29.41
CA GLU A 280 -12.48 2.39 29.55
C GLU A 280 -13.83 2.07 28.88
N ALA A 281 -13.85 1.23 27.85
CA ALA A 281 -15.04 0.89 27.06
C ALA A 281 -15.83 -0.31 27.60
N LYS A 282 -15.38 -0.93 28.70
CA LYS A 282 -16.09 -2.01 29.40
C LYS A 282 -16.91 -1.45 30.56
#